data_AF-A0AA96XKA8-F1
#
_entry.id   AF-A0AA96XKA8-F1
#
_cell.length_a   1.000
_cell.length_b   1.000
_cell.length_c   1.000
_cell.angle_alpha   90.00
_cell.angle_beta   90.00
_cell.angle_gamma   90.00
#
_symmetry.space_group_name_H-M   'P 1'
#
loop_
_entity.id
_entity.type
_entity.pdbx_description
1 polymer ?
#
loop_
_entity_poly.entity_id
_entity_poly.type
_entity_poly.pdbx_seq_one_letter_code
_entity_poly.pdbx_strand_id
1 'polypeptide(L)'
;MAEPDREALVRGFAHLEKHLESVAAFGLPAVLCVNRFPQDTESELEELRAFGKARGVETAVCDGFSRGGDGSLELADCVLEMLDGTDAAPPQPRFLYDVAQSPEEKVAAIARTVYGADDVAFTASAKKDLDAVRELGGAGLPVCMAKTHLSLSDDPTKLGRPRGFTLTVREVRLSAGAGFMVALTGEILTMPGLPREPAARRVTVHDDGRVTGLMQGE
;
A
#
# COMPACT_ATOMS: atom_id res chain seq x y z
N MET A 1 -5.76 -10.66 24.97
CA MET A 1 -4.84 -11.14 23.91
C MET A 1 -5.71 -11.84 22.89
N ALA A 2 -5.50 -11.62 21.60
CA ALA A 2 -6.32 -12.28 20.57
C ALA A 2 -5.92 -13.76 20.48
N GLU A 3 -6.91 -14.64 20.37
CA GLU A 3 -6.71 -16.08 20.15
C GLU A 3 -6.49 -16.36 18.65
N PRO A 4 -5.80 -17.45 18.28
CA PRO A 4 -5.65 -17.85 16.88
C PRO A 4 -7.01 -18.02 16.20
N ASP A 5 -7.20 -17.38 15.03
CA ASP A 5 -8.44 -17.43 14.25
C ASP A 5 -8.11 -17.73 12.78
N ARG A 6 -8.09 -19.02 12.48
CA ARG A 6 -7.86 -19.56 11.14
C ARG A 6 -8.85 -19.01 10.11
N GLU A 7 -10.13 -18.88 10.47
CA GLU A 7 -11.13 -18.41 9.51
C GLU A 7 -10.91 -16.94 9.16
N ALA A 8 -10.54 -16.11 10.14
CA ALA A 8 -10.16 -14.73 9.90
C ALA A 8 -8.92 -14.62 9.00
N LEU A 9 -7.89 -15.44 9.24
CA LEU A 9 -6.70 -15.50 8.40
C LEU A 9 -7.04 -15.81 6.95
N VAL A 10 -7.82 -16.89 6.72
CA VAL A 10 -8.22 -17.32 5.37
C VAL A 10 -9.08 -16.25 4.68
N ARG A 11 -9.98 -15.56 5.40
CA ARG A 11 -10.73 -14.42 4.84
C ARG A 11 -9.79 -13.26 4.44
N GLY A 12 -8.72 -13.05 5.19
CA GLY A 12 -7.71 -12.02 4.92
C GLY A 12 -6.88 -12.27 3.66
N PHE A 13 -6.71 -13.52 3.24
CA PHE A 13 -5.92 -13.88 2.05
C PHE A 13 -6.41 -13.22 0.76
N ALA A 14 -7.70 -12.93 0.63
CA ALA A 14 -8.21 -12.21 -0.53
C ALA A 14 -7.59 -10.81 -0.68
N HIS A 15 -7.26 -10.14 0.43
CA HIS A 15 -6.57 -8.85 0.39
C HIS A 15 -5.13 -9.00 -0.07
N LEU A 16 -4.41 -9.98 0.48
CA LEU A 16 -3.03 -10.27 0.09
C LEU A 16 -2.93 -10.66 -1.39
N GLU A 17 -3.87 -11.48 -1.86
CA GLU A 17 -3.98 -11.85 -3.27
C GLU A 17 -4.14 -10.63 -4.17
N LYS A 18 -4.93 -9.62 -3.77
CA LYS A 18 -5.10 -8.42 -4.58
C LYS A 18 -3.81 -7.61 -4.70
N HIS A 19 -2.98 -7.60 -3.66
CA HIS A 19 -1.66 -6.96 -3.73
C HIS A 19 -0.69 -7.73 -4.63
N LEU A 20 -0.71 -9.06 -4.60
CA LEU A 20 0.06 -9.89 -5.54
C LEU A 20 -0.36 -9.64 -6.99
N GLU A 21 -1.67 -9.61 -7.28
CA GLU A 21 -2.20 -9.23 -8.60
C GLU A 21 -1.71 -7.84 -9.03
N SER A 22 -1.65 -6.89 -8.09
CA SER A 22 -1.23 -5.52 -8.35
C SER A 22 0.25 -5.45 -8.72
N VAL A 23 1.13 -6.16 -7.98
CA VAL A 23 2.56 -6.24 -8.31
C VAL A 23 2.77 -6.91 -9.67
N ALA A 24 2.08 -8.02 -9.92
CA ALA A 24 2.15 -8.74 -11.20
C ALA A 24 1.69 -7.88 -12.40
N ALA A 25 0.75 -6.95 -12.19
CA ALA A 25 0.31 -6.04 -13.25
C ALA A 25 1.46 -5.15 -13.77
N PHE A 26 2.41 -4.79 -12.91
CA PHE A 26 3.64 -4.07 -13.29
C PHE A 26 4.70 -4.95 -13.95
N GLY A 27 4.45 -6.26 -14.12
CA GLY A 27 5.40 -7.19 -14.73
C GLY A 27 6.56 -7.57 -13.81
N LEU A 28 6.38 -7.45 -12.50
CA LEU A 28 7.40 -7.72 -11.48
C LEU A 28 7.08 -9.00 -10.70
N PRO A 29 8.10 -9.80 -10.34
CA PRO A 29 7.94 -10.90 -9.39
C PRO A 29 7.74 -10.36 -7.96
N ALA A 30 7.23 -11.20 -7.07
CA ALA A 30 7.02 -10.88 -5.66
C ALA A 30 7.56 -11.99 -4.77
N VAL A 31 7.92 -11.61 -3.54
CA VAL A 31 8.19 -12.52 -2.41
C VAL A 31 7.31 -12.03 -1.26
N LEU A 32 6.66 -12.95 -0.56
CA LEU A 32 5.87 -12.65 0.63
C LEU A 32 6.78 -12.66 1.86
N CYS A 33 6.79 -11.56 2.62
CA CYS A 33 7.47 -11.47 3.90
C CYS A 33 6.42 -11.42 5.03
N VAL A 34 6.46 -12.38 5.94
CA VAL A 34 5.60 -12.43 7.12
C VAL A 34 6.43 -12.02 8.33
N ASN A 35 6.16 -10.85 8.89
CA ASN A 35 6.79 -10.43 10.15
C ASN A 35 6.19 -11.24 11.29
N ARG A 36 7.01 -12.06 11.97
CA ARG A 36 6.56 -12.95 13.03
C ARG A 36 6.30 -12.17 14.33
N PHE A 37 5.16 -12.47 14.96
CA PHE A 37 4.81 -12.01 16.30
C PHE A 37 4.83 -13.17 17.31
N PRO A 38 5.01 -12.88 18.61
CA PRO A 38 5.04 -13.93 19.65
C PRO A 38 3.77 -14.79 19.74
N GLN A 39 2.64 -14.28 19.27
CA GLN A 39 1.34 -14.96 19.31
C GLN A 39 1.04 -15.77 18.05
N ASP A 40 1.82 -15.60 16.98
CA ASP A 40 1.59 -16.33 15.72
C ASP A 40 1.86 -17.81 15.93
N THR A 41 0.92 -18.64 15.49
CA THR A 41 1.07 -20.09 15.55
C THR A 41 1.74 -20.64 14.30
N GLU A 42 2.48 -21.74 14.44
CA GLU A 42 3.08 -22.42 13.28
C GLU A 42 2.02 -22.82 12.23
N SER A 43 0.81 -23.21 12.66
CA SER A 43 -0.29 -23.54 11.74
C SER A 43 -0.70 -22.35 10.87
N GLU A 44 -0.77 -21.14 11.42
CA GLU A 44 -1.10 -19.93 10.65
C GLU A 44 0.01 -19.57 9.66
N LEU A 45 1.27 -19.73 10.08
CA LEU A 45 2.44 -19.52 9.21
C LEU A 45 2.49 -20.54 8.07
N GLU A 46 2.19 -21.82 8.34
CA GLU A 46 2.08 -22.86 7.32
C GLU A 46 0.98 -22.56 6.30
N GLU A 47 -0.16 -22.01 6.73
CA GLU A 47 -1.23 -21.60 5.82
C GLU A 47 -0.81 -20.44 4.91
N LEU A 48 -0.05 -19.47 5.42
CA LEU A 48 0.53 -18.40 4.61
C LEU A 48 1.54 -18.92 3.58
N ARG A 49 2.38 -19.88 3.97
CA ARG A 49 3.31 -20.56 3.05
C ARG A 49 2.57 -21.34 1.97
N ALA A 50 1.54 -22.09 2.35
CA ALA A 50 0.70 -22.83 1.41
C ALA A 50 -0.04 -21.88 0.45
N PHE A 51 -0.55 -20.74 0.95
CA PHE A 51 -1.19 -19.71 0.14
C PHE A 51 -0.24 -19.13 -0.92
N GLY A 52 1.00 -18.79 -0.54
CA GLY A 52 2.03 -18.28 -1.45
C GLY A 52 2.44 -19.33 -2.48
N LYS A 53 2.76 -20.55 -2.03
CA LYS A 53 3.15 -21.67 -2.89
C LYS A 53 2.09 -22.00 -3.96
N ALA A 54 0.82 -21.98 -3.59
CA ALA A 54 -0.29 -22.21 -4.53
C ALA A 54 -0.37 -21.16 -5.66
N ARG A 55 0.29 -20.01 -5.49
CA ARG A 55 0.37 -18.91 -6.46
C ARG A 55 1.76 -18.76 -7.09
N GLY A 56 2.68 -19.68 -6.80
CA GLY A 56 4.07 -19.61 -7.27
C GLY A 56 4.84 -18.43 -6.67
N VAL A 57 4.49 -18.02 -5.46
CA VAL A 57 5.16 -16.94 -4.73
C VAL A 57 5.80 -17.52 -3.48
N GLU A 58 7.11 -17.34 -3.34
CA GLU A 58 7.82 -17.75 -2.13
C GLU A 58 7.43 -16.89 -0.94
N THR A 59 7.31 -17.54 0.23
CA THR A 59 6.92 -16.90 1.48
C THR A 59 7.99 -17.13 2.54
N ALA A 60 8.61 -16.05 3.00
CA ALA A 60 9.59 -16.04 4.08
C ALA A 60 8.96 -15.54 5.39
N VAL A 61 9.28 -16.21 6.50
CA VAL A 61 8.97 -15.73 7.84
C VAL A 61 10.17 -14.92 8.37
N CYS A 62 9.91 -13.75 8.92
CA CYS A 62 10.93 -12.78 9.33
C CYS A 62 10.81 -12.43 10.81
N ASP A 63 11.88 -12.71 11.57
CA ASP A 63 12.07 -12.37 12.98
C ASP A 63 12.97 -11.13 13.15
N GLY A 64 13.12 -10.30 12.11
CA GLY A 64 14.08 -9.20 12.08
C GLY A 64 13.91 -8.17 13.20
N PHE A 65 12.70 -8.00 13.73
CA PHE A 65 12.45 -7.11 14.87
C PHE A 65 13.14 -7.59 16.15
N SER A 66 13.11 -8.90 16.43
CA SER A 66 13.66 -9.48 17.67
C SER A 66 15.12 -9.93 17.52
N ARG A 67 15.54 -10.30 16.31
CA ARG A 67 16.85 -10.92 16.03
C ARG A 67 17.74 -10.11 15.08
N GLY A 68 17.31 -8.93 14.63
CA GLY A 68 18.07 -8.13 13.67
C GLY A 68 18.28 -8.88 12.35
N GLY A 69 19.45 -8.68 11.72
CA GLY A 69 19.76 -9.27 10.42
C GLY A 69 19.66 -10.81 10.37
N ASP A 70 20.05 -11.49 11.45
CA ASP A 70 19.97 -12.96 11.55
C ASP A 70 18.52 -13.47 11.48
N GLY A 71 17.55 -12.65 11.89
CA GLY A 71 16.11 -12.96 11.79
C GLY A 71 15.52 -12.76 10.40
N SER A 72 16.32 -12.25 9.44
CA SER A 72 15.87 -11.93 8.08
C SER A 72 16.59 -12.74 7.01
N LEU A 73 17.40 -13.74 7.39
CA LEU A 73 18.16 -14.57 6.43
C LEU A 73 17.24 -15.33 5.47
N GLU A 74 16.14 -15.91 5.97
CA GLU A 74 15.17 -16.62 5.11
C GLU A 74 14.58 -15.71 4.03
N LEU A 75 14.27 -14.45 4.38
CA LEU A 75 13.81 -13.46 3.41
C LEU A 75 14.90 -13.12 2.40
N ALA A 76 16.15 -12.96 2.85
CA ALA A 76 17.27 -12.67 1.96
C ALA A 76 17.49 -13.82 0.96
N ASP A 77 17.43 -15.07 1.42
CA ASP A 77 17.56 -16.26 0.58
C ASP A 77 16.42 -16.31 -0.46
N CYS A 78 15.16 -16.14 -0.06
CA CYS A 78 14.04 -16.09 -1.02
C CYS A 78 14.18 -14.98 -2.07
N VAL A 79 14.71 -13.81 -1.69
CA VAL A 79 14.96 -12.72 -2.64
C VAL A 79 16.09 -13.05 -3.59
N LEU A 80 17.19 -13.65 -3.11
CA LEU A 80 18.30 -14.10 -3.95
C LEU A 80 17.86 -15.18 -4.93
N GLU A 81 17.10 -16.18 -4.47
CA GLU A 81 16.55 -17.23 -5.34
C GLU A 81 15.62 -16.66 -6.41
N MET A 82 14.79 -15.66 -6.06
CA MET A 82 13.94 -14.96 -7.04
C MET A 82 14.78 -14.21 -8.08
N LEU A 83 15.84 -13.53 -7.66
CA LEU A 83 16.75 -12.83 -8.58
C LEU A 83 17.42 -13.83 -9.53
N ASP A 84 18.08 -14.87 -8.99
CA ASP A 84 18.74 -15.92 -9.76
C ASP A 84 17.78 -16.61 -10.74
N GLY A 85 16.54 -16.89 -10.30
CA GLY A 85 15.49 -17.49 -11.13
C GLY A 85 15.01 -16.60 -12.27
N THR A 86 15.20 -15.29 -12.17
CA THR A 86 14.83 -14.32 -13.21
C THR A 86 16.00 -13.88 -14.09
N ASP A 87 17.24 -14.27 -13.79
CA ASP A 87 18.42 -13.89 -14.59
C ASP A 87 18.33 -14.33 -16.06
N ALA A 88 17.83 -15.55 -16.31
CA ALA A 88 17.69 -16.09 -17.67
C ALA A 88 16.56 -15.43 -18.47
N ALA A 89 15.56 -14.88 -17.79
CA ALA A 89 14.41 -14.21 -18.38
C ALA A 89 14.00 -13.01 -17.51
N PRO A 90 14.71 -11.88 -17.61
CA PRO A 90 14.49 -10.74 -16.72
C PRO A 90 13.05 -10.21 -16.81
N PRO A 91 12.47 -9.76 -15.69
CA PRO A 91 11.14 -9.17 -15.69
C PRO A 91 11.09 -7.98 -16.64
N GLN A 92 9.89 -7.69 -17.15
CA GLN A 92 9.65 -6.56 -18.05
C GLN A 92 8.76 -5.55 -17.32
N PRO A 93 9.35 -4.62 -16.55
CA PRO A 93 8.59 -3.60 -15.85
C PRO A 93 7.76 -2.78 -16.83
N ARG A 94 6.49 -2.56 -16.50
CA ARG A 94 5.57 -1.76 -17.30
C ARG A 94 4.68 -0.91 -16.42
N PHE A 95 4.23 0.21 -16.95
CA PHE A 95 3.23 1.05 -16.31
C PHE A 95 1.81 0.56 -16.62
N LEU A 96 0.85 0.94 -15.77
CA LEU A 96 -0.56 0.57 -15.94
C LEU A 96 -1.27 1.34 -17.05
N TYR A 97 -0.70 2.48 -17.46
CA TYR A 97 -1.26 3.41 -18.42
C TYR A 97 -0.15 4.16 -19.14
N ASP A 98 -0.46 4.71 -20.30
CA ASP A 98 0.39 5.66 -21.02
C ASP A 98 0.08 7.08 -20.54
N VAL A 99 1.12 7.91 -20.37
CA VAL A 99 1.00 9.31 -19.99
C VAL A 99 0.25 10.16 -21.03
N ALA A 100 0.14 9.70 -22.27
CA ALA A 100 -0.65 10.33 -23.32
C ALA A 100 -2.17 10.10 -23.18
N GLN A 101 -2.58 9.11 -22.37
CA GLN A 101 -4.01 8.87 -22.11
C GLN A 101 -4.66 10.03 -21.35
N SER A 102 -5.98 10.11 -21.41
CA SER A 102 -6.72 11.13 -20.64
C SER A 102 -6.53 10.92 -19.13
N PRO A 103 -6.58 11.99 -18.31
CA PRO A 103 -6.55 11.88 -16.85
C PRO A 103 -7.56 10.85 -16.30
N GLU A 104 -8.76 10.80 -16.88
CA GLU A 104 -9.81 9.85 -16.49
C GLU A 104 -9.42 8.40 -16.75
N GLU A 105 -8.83 8.10 -17.91
CA GLU A 105 -8.36 6.76 -18.25
C GLU A 105 -7.22 6.31 -17.31
N LYS A 106 -6.31 7.23 -16.96
CA LYS A 106 -5.22 6.96 -16.00
C LYS A 106 -5.77 6.58 -14.63
N VAL A 107 -6.72 7.36 -14.12
CA VAL A 107 -7.40 7.07 -12.85
C VAL A 107 -8.13 5.73 -12.93
N ALA A 108 -8.87 5.46 -14.02
CA ALA A 108 -9.59 4.21 -14.22
C ALA A 108 -8.65 3.00 -14.28
N ALA A 109 -7.49 3.11 -14.92
CA ALA A 109 -6.48 2.06 -14.96
C ALA A 109 -5.98 1.70 -13.56
N ILE A 110 -5.68 2.70 -12.72
CA ILE A 110 -5.27 2.47 -11.32
C ILE A 110 -6.43 1.85 -10.53
N ALA A 111 -7.63 2.42 -10.64
CA ALA A 111 -8.78 1.98 -9.86
C ALA A 111 -9.19 0.53 -10.15
N ARG A 112 -9.21 0.13 -11.42
CA ARG A 112 -9.56 -1.24 -11.82
C ARG A 112 -8.45 -2.23 -11.49
N THR A 113 -7.21 -1.90 -11.85
CA THR A 113 -6.10 -2.86 -11.74
C THR A 113 -5.58 -3.00 -10.32
N VAL A 114 -5.38 -1.90 -9.60
CA VAL A 114 -4.80 -1.92 -8.25
C VAL A 114 -5.89 -2.07 -7.18
N TYR A 115 -6.96 -1.30 -7.27
CA TYR A 115 -7.99 -1.31 -6.22
C TYR A 115 -9.08 -2.36 -6.43
N GLY A 116 -9.30 -2.79 -7.68
CA GLY A 116 -10.39 -3.69 -8.02
C GLY A 116 -11.77 -3.01 -8.01
N ALA A 117 -11.80 -1.70 -8.28
CA ALA A 117 -13.04 -0.97 -8.49
C ALA A 117 -13.66 -1.36 -9.84
N ASP A 118 -14.98 -1.40 -9.92
CA ASP A 118 -15.70 -1.66 -11.17
C ASP A 118 -15.70 -0.42 -12.06
N ASP A 119 -15.83 0.75 -11.44
CA ASP A 119 -15.92 2.03 -12.15
C ASP A 119 -15.32 3.20 -11.35
N VAL A 120 -15.18 4.35 -12.01
CA VAL A 120 -14.73 5.60 -11.41
C VAL A 120 -15.74 6.70 -11.70
N ALA A 121 -16.21 7.36 -10.64
CA ALA A 121 -17.08 8.52 -10.73
C ALA A 121 -16.30 9.81 -10.42
N PHE A 122 -16.54 10.86 -11.19
CA PHE A 122 -15.98 12.19 -10.94
C PHE A 122 -17.08 13.15 -10.54
N THR A 123 -16.89 13.85 -9.42
CA THR A 123 -17.81 14.92 -8.99
C THR A 123 -17.77 16.10 -9.97
N ALA A 124 -18.76 16.99 -9.88
CA ALA A 124 -18.74 18.23 -10.67
C ALA A 124 -17.52 19.12 -10.38
N SER A 125 -17.00 19.10 -9.15
CA SER A 125 -15.77 19.83 -8.80
C SER A 125 -14.56 19.21 -9.49
N ALA A 126 -14.38 17.89 -9.35
CA ALA A 126 -13.27 17.17 -9.99
C ALA A 126 -13.25 17.36 -11.52
N LYS A 127 -14.42 17.42 -12.17
CA LYS A 127 -14.50 17.70 -13.61
C LYS A 127 -13.99 19.10 -13.97
N LYS A 128 -14.37 20.13 -13.19
CA LYS A 128 -13.86 21.50 -13.37
C LYS A 128 -12.35 21.57 -13.13
N ASP A 129 -11.87 20.86 -12.12
CA ASP A 129 -10.43 20.79 -11.82
C ASP A 129 -9.66 20.14 -12.98
N LEU A 130 -10.20 19.06 -13.57
CA LEU A 130 -9.61 18.41 -14.74
C LEU A 130 -9.57 19.33 -15.96
N ASP A 131 -10.59 20.14 -16.18
CA ASP A 131 -10.59 21.13 -17.25
C ASP A 131 -9.49 22.18 -17.04
N ALA A 132 -9.35 22.70 -15.81
CA ALA A 132 -8.26 23.61 -15.46
C ALA A 132 -6.87 22.96 -15.64
N VAL A 133 -6.72 21.69 -15.27
CA VAL A 133 -5.49 20.94 -15.48
C VAL A 133 -5.15 20.82 -16.98
N ARG A 134 -6.14 20.60 -17.84
CA ARG A 134 -5.94 20.55 -19.30
C ARG A 134 -5.49 21.90 -19.85
N GLU A 135 -6.11 22.99 -19.42
CA GLU A 135 -5.74 24.35 -19.81
C GLU A 135 -4.31 24.70 -19.43
N LEU A 136 -3.84 24.20 -18.29
CA LEU A 136 -2.47 24.37 -17.79
C LEU A 136 -1.45 23.40 -18.43
N GLY A 137 -1.87 22.56 -19.39
CA GLY A 137 -1.00 21.59 -20.06
C GLY A 137 -0.62 20.37 -19.19
N GLY A 138 -1.31 20.17 -18.07
CA GLY A 138 -1.02 19.07 -17.12
C GLY A 138 -1.66 17.73 -17.48
N ALA A 139 -2.47 17.66 -18.54
CA ALA A 139 -3.19 16.44 -18.93
C ALA A 139 -2.26 15.26 -19.24
N GLY A 140 -1.06 15.54 -19.75
CA GLY A 140 -0.02 14.55 -20.04
C GLY A 140 0.78 14.08 -18.82
N LEU A 141 0.46 14.53 -17.61
CA LEU A 141 1.18 14.14 -16.40
C LEU A 141 0.65 12.82 -15.82
N PRO A 142 1.47 12.06 -15.07
CA PRO A 142 1.02 10.96 -14.22
C PRO A 142 0.00 11.39 -13.16
N VAL A 143 -0.67 10.40 -12.58
CA VAL A 143 -1.67 10.59 -11.51
C VAL A 143 -1.18 9.97 -10.20
N CYS A 144 -1.26 10.75 -9.13
CA CYS A 144 -1.11 10.34 -7.74
C CYS A 144 -2.51 10.20 -7.12
N MET A 145 -2.88 8.98 -6.72
CA MET A 145 -4.17 8.72 -6.08
C MET A 145 -4.09 9.01 -4.59
N ALA A 146 -4.99 9.85 -4.11
CA ALA A 146 -5.01 10.31 -2.73
C ALA A 146 -6.33 9.82 -2.08
N LYS A 147 -6.22 8.70 -1.36
CA LYS A 147 -7.34 7.96 -0.75
C LYS A 147 -6.97 7.45 0.63
N THR A 148 -7.96 6.93 1.37
CA THR A 148 -7.70 6.20 2.63
C THR A 148 -6.75 5.02 2.39
N HIS A 149 -5.78 4.81 3.28
CA HIS A 149 -4.86 3.67 3.23
C HIS A 149 -5.44 2.41 3.91
N LEU A 150 -6.58 2.54 4.59
CA LEU A 150 -7.19 1.48 5.41
C LEU A 150 -8.01 0.46 4.59
N SER A 151 -8.25 0.75 3.32
CA SER A 151 -9.09 -0.05 2.43
C SER A 151 -8.59 0.07 1.00
N LEU A 152 -8.87 -0.93 0.16
CA LEU A 152 -8.69 -0.82 -1.29
C LEU A 152 -9.72 0.16 -1.91
N SER A 153 -10.92 0.27 -1.34
CA SER A 153 -11.91 1.26 -1.74
C SER A 153 -11.66 2.64 -1.14
N ASP A 154 -12.43 3.64 -1.50
CA ASP A 154 -12.42 4.99 -0.89
C ASP A 154 -13.13 5.06 0.47
N ASP A 155 -13.61 3.92 1.00
CA ASP A 155 -14.30 3.79 2.28
C ASP A 155 -13.42 3.01 3.29
N PRO A 156 -12.97 3.64 4.39
CA PRO A 156 -12.06 3.02 5.34
C PRO A 156 -12.68 1.84 6.12
N THR A 157 -14.00 1.67 6.11
CA THR A 157 -14.69 0.60 6.84
C THR A 157 -14.71 -0.72 6.07
N LYS A 158 -14.45 -0.70 4.77
CA LYS A 158 -14.49 -1.88 3.89
C LYS A 158 -13.14 -2.61 3.89
N LEU A 159 -12.95 -3.50 4.86
CA LEU A 159 -11.72 -4.29 5.01
C LEU A 159 -11.61 -5.41 3.98
N GLY A 160 -10.41 -5.97 3.85
CA GLY A 160 -10.16 -7.12 2.99
C GLY A 160 -10.12 -6.77 1.50
N ARG A 161 -10.77 -7.57 0.66
CA ARG A 161 -10.92 -7.33 -0.79
C ARG A 161 -12.36 -6.93 -1.11
N PRO A 162 -12.74 -5.64 -1.00
CA PRO A 162 -14.05 -5.19 -1.44
C PRO A 162 -14.24 -5.43 -2.95
N ARG A 163 -15.47 -5.70 -3.37
CA ARG A 163 -15.88 -5.91 -4.77
C ARG A 163 -17.13 -5.08 -5.06
N GLY A 164 -17.42 -4.81 -6.32
CA GLY A 164 -18.68 -4.15 -6.69
C GLY A 164 -18.73 -2.67 -6.32
N PHE A 165 -17.59 -1.99 -6.21
CA PHE A 165 -17.53 -0.60 -5.75
C PHE A 165 -17.05 0.35 -6.85
N THR A 166 -17.59 1.57 -6.81
CA THR A 166 -17.17 2.69 -7.66
C THR A 166 -16.29 3.63 -6.86
N LEU A 167 -15.11 3.95 -7.37
CA LEU A 167 -14.21 4.92 -6.75
C LEU A 167 -14.69 6.34 -7.08
N THR A 168 -14.90 7.20 -6.09
CA THR A 168 -15.36 8.57 -6.31
C THR A 168 -14.22 9.57 -6.19
N VAL A 169 -13.84 10.23 -7.28
CA VAL A 169 -12.90 11.35 -7.28
C VAL A 169 -13.64 12.66 -7.03
N ARG A 170 -13.27 13.34 -5.95
CA ARG A 170 -13.92 14.55 -5.44
C ARG A 170 -13.27 15.85 -5.89
N GLU A 171 -11.94 15.85 -5.98
CA GLU A 171 -11.13 17.01 -6.34
C GLU A 171 -9.88 16.53 -7.10
N VAL A 172 -9.38 17.34 -8.03
CA VAL A 172 -8.08 17.10 -8.68
C VAL A 172 -7.18 18.31 -8.48
N ARG A 173 -5.92 18.09 -8.09
CA ARG A 173 -4.94 19.17 -7.92
C ARG A 173 -3.75 18.97 -8.86
N LEU A 174 -3.24 20.06 -9.42
CA LEU A 174 -2.02 20.03 -10.22
C LEU A 174 -0.79 20.30 -9.35
N SER A 175 0.12 19.33 -9.25
CA SER A 175 1.45 19.52 -8.65
C SER A 175 2.48 19.72 -9.75
N ALA A 176 2.43 20.86 -10.44
CA ALA A 176 3.21 21.11 -11.66
C ALA A 176 4.73 20.95 -11.45
N GLY A 177 5.26 21.45 -10.33
CA GLY A 177 6.69 21.33 -10.02
C GLY A 177 7.14 19.88 -9.77
N ALA A 178 6.27 19.04 -9.20
CA ALA A 178 6.56 17.63 -8.95
C ALA A 178 6.26 16.74 -10.17
N GLY A 179 5.52 17.26 -11.15
CA GLY A 179 5.24 16.55 -12.41
C GLY A 179 4.10 15.54 -12.33
N PHE A 180 3.08 15.75 -11.49
CA PHE A 180 1.88 14.88 -11.44
C PHE A 180 0.61 15.62 -11.03
N MET A 181 -0.53 15.01 -11.35
CA MET A 181 -1.84 15.39 -10.81
C MET A 181 -2.15 14.58 -9.55
N VAL A 182 -2.87 15.15 -8.60
CA VAL A 182 -3.35 14.48 -7.39
C VAL A 182 -4.86 14.32 -7.49
N ALA A 183 -5.35 13.08 -7.52
CA ALA A 183 -6.78 12.77 -7.53
C ALA A 183 -7.25 12.40 -6.12
N LEU A 184 -8.04 13.27 -5.49
CA LEU A 184 -8.52 13.09 -4.12
C LEU A 184 -9.87 12.36 -4.11
N THR A 185 -9.99 11.26 -3.38
CA THR A 185 -11.25 10.49 -3.28
C THR A 185 -12.04 10.75 -2.00
N GLY A 186 -11.38 11.30 -0.99
CA GLY A 186 -11.96 11.59 0.32
C GLY A 186 -11.27 12.78 0.98
N GLU A 187 -11.60 13.02 2.24
CA GLU A 187 -10.89 14.02 3.04
C GLU A 187 -9.50 13.51 3.39
N ILE A 188 -8.49 14.32 3.12
CA ILE A 188 -7.09 14.02 3.42
C ILE A 188 -6.61 15.00 4.46
N LEU A 189 -6.17 14.46 5.60
CA LEU A 189 -5.53 15.23 6.66
C LEU A 189 -4.16 15.69 6.16
N THR A 190 -4.06 16.97 5.80
CA THR A 190 -2.80 17.61 5.38
C THR A 190 -2.05 18.28 6.54
N MET A 191 -2.74 18.48 7.67
CA MET A 191 -2.18 19.10 8.87
C MET A 191 -2.73 18.35 10.11
N PRO A 192 -1.99 17.35 10.62
CA PRO A 192 -2.43 16.60 11.79
C PRO A 192 -2.41 17.50 13.04
N GLY A 193 -3.48 17.42 13.83
CA GLY A 193 -3.56 18.11 15.12
C GLY A 193 -2.80 17.36 16.22
N LEU A 194 -2.53 18.05 17.32
CA LEU A 194 -2.00 17.41 18.53
C LEU A 194 -3.10 16.62 19.25
N PRO A 195 -2.79 15.47 19.87
CA PRO A 195 -3.73 14.76 20.72
C PRO A 195 -4.02 15.57 22.00
N ARG A 196 -5.09 15.20 22.72
CA ARG A 196 -5.48 15.83 24.00
C ARG A 196 -4.33 15.90 25.00
N GLU A 197 -3.47 14.88 25.02
CA GLU A 197 -2.25 14.82 25.84
C GLU A 197 -1.02 14.68 24.94
N PRO A 198 -0.42 15.79 24.49
CA PRO A 198 0.75 15.76 23.62
C PRO A 198 1.96 15.14 24.33
N ALA A 199 2.73 14.30 23.62
CA ALA A 199 3.99 13.75 24.12
C ALA A 199 4.97 14.85 24.57
N ALA A 200 4.92 16.03 23.94
CA ALA A 200 5.72 17.20 24.29
C ALA A 200 5.63 17.60 25.78
N ARG A 201 4.53 17.29 26.49
CA ARG A 201 4.41 17.56 27.94
C ARG A 201 5.32 16.69 28.81
N ARG A 202 5.81 15.57 28.28
CA ARG A 202 6.68 14.61 28.96
C ARG A 202 8.14 14.72 28.52
N VAL A 203 8.44 15.50 27.48
CA VAL A 203 9.80 15.65 26.96
C VAL A 203 10.61 16.52 27.92
N THR A 204 11.73 15.99 28.42
CA THR A 204 12.64 16.68 29.36
C THR A 204 14.09 16.47 28.93
N VAL A 205 14.91 17.52 29.03
CA VAL A 205 16.37 17.43 28.89
C VAL A 205 16.99 17.49 30.28
N HIS A 206 17.78 16.48 30.62
CA HIS A 206 18.49 16.38 31.89
C HIS A 206 19.83 17.12 31.84
N ASP A 207 20.43 17.39 33.01
CA ASP A 207 21.70 18.14 33.13
C ASP A 207 22.89 17.45 32.45
N ASP A 208 22.82 16.13 32.24
CA ASP A 208 23.80 15.32 31.51
C ASP A 208 23.59 15.34 29.99
N GLY A 209 22.59 16.09 29.50
CA GLY A 209 22.22 16.18 28.09
C GLY A 209 21.32 15.04 27.60
N ARG A 210 20.93 14.11 28.47
CA ARG A 210 19.97 13.04 28.11
C ARG A 210 18.57 13.61 27.93
N VAL A 211 17.84 13.11 26.95
CA VAL A 211 16.44 13.49 26.72
C VAL A 211 15.53 12.31 27.03
N THR A 212 14.46 12.54 27.80
CA THR A 212 13.42 11.54 28.11
C THR A 212 12.06 11.96 27.56
N GLY A 213 11.13 11.01 27.41
CA GLY A 213 9.76 11.27 26.95
C GLY A 213 9.60 11.48 25.43
N LEU A 214 10.66 11.26 24.64
CA LEU A 214 10.64 11.26 23.17
C LEU A 214 10.13 9.93 22.60
N MET A 215 10.57 8.82 23.17
CA MET A 215 10.17 7.46 22.77
C MET A 215 9.20 6.86 23.79
N GLN A 216 8.42 5.86 23.38
CA GLN A 216 7.57 5.11 24.31
C GLN A 216 8.46 4.22 25.20
N GLY A 217 8.27 4.28 26.52
CA GLY A 217 8.94 3.41 27.48
C GLY A 217 10.18 4.01 28.18
N GLU A 218 10.47 5.29 27.95
CA GLU A 218 11.53 6.06 28.64
C GLU A 218 10.98 7.00 29.72
#